data_AF-A0A5C3PE98-F1
#
_entry.id   AF-A0A5C3PE98-F1
#
_cell.length_a   1.000
_cell.length_b   1.000
_cell.length_c   1.000
_cell.angle_alpha   90.00
_cell.angle_beta   90.00
_cell.angle_gamma   90.00
#
_symmetry.space_group_name_H-M   'P 1'
#
loop_
_entity.id
_entity.type
_entity.pdbx_description
1 polymer ?
#
loop_
_entity_poly.entity_id
_entity_poly.type
_entity_poly.pdbx_seq_one_letter_code
_entity_poly.pdbx_strand_id
1 'polypeptide(L)'
;MRAFSLLTIAATLLGAVTAASLPTVRETKCSHEEVAYTTYIGQDKNVKLQVSHCDDELLRDAHGSLVTSLTKRQSSNVCGAPCNTFCWTPAGGPTTSDCTVIADALLYESQNTGVLFNVDAFNTSTNKVTMQYNTCLTYFLNQDFNTLTYCRTEWSKLVNWLASDCSAANGSSGGLCVATDQRWYVQ
;
A
#
# COMPACT_ATOMS: atom_id res chain seq x y z
N MET A 1 22.59 -77.26 1.36
CA MET A 1 23.22 -76.27 0.47
C MET A 1 22.16 -75.70 -0.45
N ARG A 2 22.25 -74.39 -0.72
CA ARG A 2 21.49 -73.54 -1.68
C ARG A 2 20.30 -72.78 -1.09
N ALA A 3 20.51 -71.47 -1.08
CA ALA A 3 19.80 -70.43 -0.34
C ALA A 3 18.59 -69.90 -1.11
N PHE A 4 17.58 -69.50 -0.35
CA PHE A 4 16.49 -68.64 -0.79
C PHE A 4 17.01 -67.20 -0.96
N SER A 5 16.66 -66.54 -2.06
CA SER A 5 16.87 -65.10 -2.23
C SER A 5 15.62 -64.52 -2.86
N LEU A 6 14.74 -63.96 -2.03
CA LEU A 6 13.63 -63.12 -2.43
C LEU A 6 14.11 -61.67 -2.26
N LEU A 7 14.28 -60.95 -3.37
CA LEU A 7 14.53 -59.51 -3.38
C LEU A 7 13.22 -58.78 -3.07
N THR A 8 13.15 -58.10 -1.93
CA THR A 8 12.14 -57.09 -1.62
C THR A 8 12.62 -55.72 -2.11
N ILE A 9 11.96 -55.18 -3.14
CA ILE A 9 12.17 -53.81 -3.61
C ILE A 9 11.27 -52.90 -2.76
N ALA A 10 11.86 -52.17 -1.81
CA ALA A 10 11.20 -51.11 -1.08
C ALA A 10 11.19 -49.83 -1.94
N ALA A 11 10.04 -49.51 -2.53
CA ALA A 11 9.84 -48.24 -3.23
C ALA A 11 9.59 -47.13 -2.20
N THR A 12 10.61 -46.32 -1.90
CA THR A 12 10.47 -45.08 -1.14
C THR A 12 9.86 -44.00 -2.02
N LEU A 13 8.61 -43.64 -1.76
CA LEU A 13 7.93 -42.49 -2.35
C LEU A 13 8.61 -41.19 -1.86
N LEU A 14 9.39 -40.57 -2.72
CA LEU A 14 9.82 -39.18 -2.56
C LEU A 14 8.63 -38.28 -2.88
N GLY A 15 7.86 -37.91 -1.84
CA GLY A 15 6.89 -36.83 -1.93
C GLY A 15 7.64 -35.52 -2.16
N ALA A 16 7.64 -35.03 -3.40
CA ALA A 16 8.07 -33.69 -3.73
C ALA A 16 7.07 -32.71 -3.10
N VAL A 17 7.39 -32.20 -1.91
CA VAL A 17 6.77 -30.99 -1.39
C VAL A 17 7.23 -29.84 -2.28
N THR A 18 6.39 -29.48 -3.26
CA THR A 18 6.48 -28.18 -3.90
C THR A 18 6.28 -27.14 -2.81
N ALA A 19 7.36 -26.45 -2.44
CA ALA A 19 7.27 -25.19 -1.75
C ALA A 19 6.52 -24.24 -2.70
N ALA A 20 5.21 -24.13 -2.53
CA ALA A 20 4.45 -23.06 -3.13
C ALA A 20 5.04 -21.76 -2.57
N SER A 21 5.80 -21.05 -3.39
CA SER A 21 6.18 -19.69 -3.12
C SER A 21 4.89 -18.89 -3.01
N LEU A 22 4.44 -18.64 -1.78
CA LEU A 22 3.39 -17.66 -1.52
C LEU A 22 3.84 -16.34 -2.17
N PRO A 23 2.95 -15.63 -2.88
CA PRO A 23 3.28 -14.29 -3.31
C PRO A 23 3.57 -13.49 -2.04
N THR A 24 4.86 -13.22 -1.81
CA THR A 24 5.26 -12.25 -0.82
C THR A 24 4.66 -10.96 -1.32
N VAL A 25 3.55 -10.53 -0.71
CA VAL A 25 3.09 -9.16 -0.89
C VAL A 25 4.18 -8.32 -0.27
N ARG A 26 5.14 -7.95 -1.10
CA ARG A 26 6.11 -6.94 -0.76
C ARG A 26 5.27 -5.71 -0.53
N GLU A 27 5.41 -5.09 0.64
CA GLU A 27 5.26 -3.64 0.72
C GLU A 27 5.83 -3.09 -0.57
N THR A 28 5.07 -2.30 -1.33
CA THR A 28 5.61 -1.50 -2.43
C THR A 28 6.51 -0.42 -1.84
N LYS A 29 7.57 -0.88 -1.17
CA LYS A 29 8.66 -0.08 -0.67
C LYS A 29 9.50 0.22 -1.89
N CYS A 30 9.53 1.49 -2.25
CA CYS A 30 10.29 1.99 -3.37
C CYS A 30 11.74 1.54 -3.24
N SER A 31 12.29 0.97 -4.32
CA SER A 31 13.67 0.46 -4.32
C SER A 31 14.65 1.61 -4.08
N HIS A 32 14.37 2.74 -4.73
CA HIS A 32 14.98 4.03 -4.45
C HIS A 32 13.86 5.07 -4.35
N GLU A 33 13.85 5.82 -3.25
CA GLU A 33 12.87 6.87 -2.99
C GLU A 33 13.61 8.20 -2.82
N GLU A 34 13.42 9.12 -3.76
CA GLU A 34 13.90 10.49 -3.67
C GLU A 34 12.89 11.38 -2.94
N VAL A 35 13.31 11.93 -1.80
CA VAL A 35 12.49 12.80 -0.97
C VAL A 35 12.61 14.25 -1.43
N ALA A 36 11.51 14.83 -1.92
CA ALA A 36 11.44 16.24 -2.27
C ALA A 36 11.42 17.12 -1.02
N TYR A 37 10.57 16.79 -0.04
CA TYR A 37 10.55 17.48 1.25
C TYR A 37 9.93 16.66 2.37
N THR A 38 10.18 17.09 3.61
CA THR A 38 9.60 16.54 4.83
C THR A 38 9.09 17.67 5.71
N THR A 39 7.95 17.46 6.36
CA THR A 39 7.37 18.35 7.36
C THR A 39 6.63 17.54 8.43
N TYR A 40 6.00 18.22 9.38
CA TYR A 40 5.15 17.61 10.40
C TYR A 40 3.77 18.28 10.42
N ILE A 41 2.72 17.47 10.51
CA ILE A 41 1.33 17.91 10.44
C ILE A 41 0.52 17.52 11.68
N GLY A 42 -0.72 18.00 11.72
CA GLY A 42 -1.64 17.77 12.82
C GLY A 42 -1.49 18.82 13.92
N GLN A 43 -2.41 18.75 14.89
CA GLN A 43 -2.48 19.69 16.00
C GLN A 43 -1.17 19.74 16.80
N ASP A 44 -0.62 18.56 17.11
CA ASP A 44 0.60 18.43 17.92
C ASP A 44 1.88 18.43 17.08
N LYS A 45 1.78 18.55 15.75
CA LYS A 45 2.91 18.50 14.81
C LYS A 45 3.81 17.28 15.03
N ASN A 46 3.20 16.13 15.26
CA ASN A 46 3.85 14.85 15.58
C ASN A 46 3.75 13.81 14.45
N VAL A 47 2.91 14.03 13.44
CA VAL A 47 2.81 13.16 12.27
C VAL A 47 3.80 13.62 11.21
N LYS A 48 4.80 12.79 10.91
CA LYS A 48 5.77 13.08 9.84
C LYS A 48 5.06 12.97 8.50
N LEU A 49 5.10 14.03 7.70
CA LEU A 49 4.67 14.04 6.30
C LEU A 49 5.90 14.12 5.41
N GLN A 50 5.99 13.21 4.44
CA GLN A 50 7.05 13.17 3.44
C GLN A 50 6.42 13.21 2.05
N VAL A 51 6.93 14.08 1.18
CA VAL A 51 6.58 14.06 -0.24
C VAL A 51 7.81 13.67 -1.03
N SER A 52 7.63 12.70 -1.91
CA SER A 52 8.71 11.99 -2.58
C SER A 52 8.25 11.44 -3.93
N HIS A 53 9.17 10.81 -4.63
CA HIS A 53 8.88 9.92 -5.74
C HIS A 53 9.75 8.66 -5.65
N CYS A 54 9.46 7.70 -6.51
CA CYS A 54 10.18 6.45 -6.57
C CYS A 54 10.90 6.36 -7.91
N ASP A 55 12.23 6.23 -7.85
CA ASP A 55 13.14 6.57 -8.96
C ASP A 55 13.13 5.48 -10.05
N ASP A 56 12.63 4.29 -9.71
CA ASP A 56 12.60 3.07 -10.54
C ASP A 56 11.18 2.50 -10.73
N GLU A 57 10.13 3.32 -10.67
CA GLU A 57 8.76 2.79 -10.82
C GLU A 57 8.43 2.41 -12.26
N LEU A 58 8.08 1.14 -12.44
CA LEU A 58 7.24 0.71 -13.54
C LEU A 58 5.80 0.67 -13.01
N LEU A 59 4.86 1.29 -13.72
CA LEU A 59 3.44 1.28 -13.36
C LEU A 59 2.96 -0.16 -13.11
N ARG A 60 2.35 -0.45 -11.96
CA ARG A 60 1.85 -1.79 -11.64
C ARG A 60 0.37 -1.78 -11.30
N ASP A 61 -0.36 -2.75 -11.82
CA ASP A 61 -1.75 -3.00 -11.43
C ASP A 61 -1.84 -3.63 -10.03
N ALA A 62 -3.07 -3.78 -9.53
CA ALA A 62 -3.35 -4.45 -8.24
C ALA A 62 -2.87 -5.92 -8.17
N HIS A 63 -2.48 -6.51 -9.30
CA HIS A 63 -1.93 -7.86 -9.41
C HIS A 63 -0.41 -7.86 -9.65
N GLY A 64 0.25 -6.70 -9.61
CA GLY A 64 1.67 -6.53 -9.83
C GLY A 64 2.13 -6.50 -11.30
N SER A 65 1.20 -6.50 -12.26
CA SER A 65 1.47 -6.50 -13.70
C SER A 65 1.80 -5.10 -14.22
N LEU A 66 2.69 -5.01 -15.22
CA LEU A 66 3.07 -3.72 -15.81
C LEU A 66 1.93 -3.08 -16.60
N VAL A 67 1.61 -1.82 -16.28
CA VAL A 67 0.59 -1.04 -17.01
C VAL A 67 1.26 -0.31 -18.17
N THR A 68 0.85 -0.62 -19.40
CA THR A 68 1.47 -0.09 -20.64
C THR A 68 0.55 0.78 -21.48
N SER A 69 -0.70 0.98 -21.06
CA SER A 69 -1.72 1.67 -21.89
C SER A 69 -2.10 3.04 -21.33
N LEU A 70 -2.22 4.02 -22.22
CA LEU A 70 -2.69 5.37 -21.95
C LEU A 70 -4.18 5.36 -21.60
N THR A 71 -4.52 5.75 -20.38
CA THR A 71 -5.89 5.81 -19.91
C THR A 71 -6.63 7.05 -20.48
N LYS A 72 -7.92 6.90 -20.76
CA LYS A 72 -8.84 7.97 -21.17
C LYS A 72 -8.78 9.14 -20.16
N ARG A 73 -8.93 10.40 -20.61
CA ARG A 73 -8.95 11.59 -19.74
C ARG A 73 -10.03 11.44 -18.67
N GLN A 74 -9.63 11.08 -17.46
CA GLN A 74 -10.51 10.93 -16.30
C GLN A 74 -10.52 12.24 -15.48
N SER A 75 -11.45 12.34 -14.53
CA SER A 75 -11.39 13.41 -13.52
C SER A 75 -10.05 13.38 -12.79
N SER A 76 -9.40 14.54 -12.68
CA SER A 76 -8.21 14.71 -11.84
C SER A 76 -8.59 14.72 -10.35
N ASN A 77 -9.81 15.14 -10.01
CA ASN A 77 -10.33 15.03 -8.65
C ASN A 77 -10.88 13.62 -8.42
N VAL A 78 -10.22 12.89 -7.50
CA VAL A 78 -10.53 11.50 -7.14
C VAL A 78 -11.01 11.38 -5.69
N CYS A 79 -11.48 12.48 -5.09
CA CYS A 79 -12.06 12.49 -3.75
C CYS A 79 -13.24 11.53 -3.65
N GLY A 80 -13.17 10.56 -2.73
CA GLY A 80 -14.23 9.57 -2.51
C GLY A 80 -14.44 8.62 -3.71
N ALA A 81 -13.51 8.60 -4.67
CA ALA A 81 -13.56 7.64 -5.75
C ALA A 81 -13.43 6.21 -5.18
N PRO A 82 -14.20 5.24 -5.68
CA PRO A 82 -14.18 3.88 -5.17
C PRO A 82 -12.83 3.22 -5.45
N CYS A 83 -12.44 2.33 -4.55
CA CYS A 83 -11.25 1.49 -4.68
C CYS A 83 -11.54 0.06 -4.25
N ASN A 84 -10.75 -0.87 -4.78
CA ASN A 84 -10.73 -2.25 -4.32
C ASN A 84 -9.76 -2.36 -3.15
N THR A 85 -10.21 -3.00 -2.07
CA THR A 85 -9.45 -3.12 -0.84
C THR A 85 -8.85 -4.52 -0.70
N PHE A 86 -7.60 -4.57 -0.24
CA PHE A 86 -6.83 -5.80 -0.07
C PHE A 86 -6.16 -5.77 1.29
N CYS A 87 -6.40 -6.78 2.13
CA CYS A 87 -5.68 -6.95 3.40
C CYS A 87 -4.56 -7.96 3.22
N TRP A 88 -3.40 -7.69 3.81
CA TRP A 88 -2.21 -8.53 3.65
C TRP A 88 -2.03 -9.49 4.80
N THR A 89 -1.45 -10.65 4.52
CA THR A 89 -1.14 -11.70 5.50
C THR A 89 0.36 -11.97 5.50
N PRO A 90 0.96 -12.44 6.61
CA PRO A 90 0.33 -12.83 7.89
C PRO A 90 -0.02 -11.64 8.78
N ALA A 91 -0.52 -11.91 10.00
CA ALA A 91 -0.77 -10.89 11.01
C ALA A 91 0.54 -10.18 11.43
N GLY A 92 0.48 -8.86 11.65
CA GLY A 92 1.65 -8.09 12.10
C GLY A 92 1.61 -6.59 11.80
N GLY A 93 0.42 -5.99 11.71
CA GLY A 93 0.21 -4.63 11.21
C GLY A 93 0.35 -3.53 12.27
N PRO A 94 0.13 -2.26 11.87
CA PRO A 94 0.17 -1.12 12.78
C PRO A 94 -0.91 -1.20 13.85
N THR A 95 -0.70 -0.49 14.96
CA THR A 95 -1.76 -0.33 15.96
C THR A 95 -2.83 0.62 15.44
N THR A 96 -4.10 0.29 15.65
CA THR A 96 -5.22 1.16 15.23
C THR A 96 -5.12 2.55 15.87
N SER A 97 -4.66 2.64 17.13
CA SER A 97 -4.45 3.92 17.82
C SER A 97 -3.42 4.82 17.13
N ASP A 98 -2.31 4.27 16.64
CA ASP A 98 -1.31 5.06 15.93
C ASP A 98 -1.85 5.57 14.58
N CYS A 99 -2.65 4.76 13.88
CA CYS A 99 -3.29 5.18 12.64
C CYS A 99 -4.37 6.25 12.85
N THR A 100 -5.08 6.19 13.97
CA THR A 100 -6.04 7.24 14.35
C THR A 100 -5.35 8.60 14.54
N VAL A 101 -4.13 8.64 15.08
CA VAL A 101 -3.37 9.91 15.17
C VAL A 101 -3.11 10.52 13.79
N ILE A 102 -2.76 9.71 12.79
CA ILE A 102 -2.61 10.18 11.40
C ILE A 102 -3.95 10.66 10.84
N ALA A 103 -5.01 9.89 11.05
CA ALA A 103 -6.36 10.22 10.59
C ALA A 103 -6.86 11.54 11.18
N ASP A 104 -6.59 11.80 12.46
CA ASP A 104 -6.93 13.05 13.15
C ASP A 104 -6.08 14.22 12.66
N ALA A 105 -4.78 14.00 12.40
CA ALA A 105 -3.92 15.00 11.79
C ALA A 105 -4.43 15.44 10.41
N LEU A 106 -4.90 14.49 9.58
CA LEU A 106 -5.53 14.79 8.29
C LEU A 106 -6.79 15.66 8.46
N LEU A 107 -7.65 15.36 9.44
CA LEU A 107 -8.84 16.16 9.74
C LEU A 107 -8.48 17.56 10.24
N TYR A 108 -7.47 17.68 11.09
CA TYR A 108 -6.96 18.97 11.55
C TYR A 108 -6.46 19.80 10.36
N GLU A 109 -5.59 19.25 9.52
CA GLU A 109 -5.10 19.96 8.33
C GLU A 109 -6.24 20.32 7.36
N SER A 110 -7.27 19.47 7.25
CA SER A 110 -8.46 19.75 6.44
C SER A 110 -9.20 21.02 6.87
N GLN A 111 -9.24 21.29 8.17
CA GLN A 111 -9.93 22.46 8.74
C GLN A 111 -9.08 23.73 8.68
N ASN A 112 -7.74 23.59 8.65
CA ASN A 112 -6.81 24.71 8.78
C ASN A 112 -6.12 25.11 7.47
N THR A 113 -5.92 24.17 6.53
CA THR A 113 -5.24 24.40 5.25
C THR A 113 -6.13 24.11 4.04
N GLY A 114 -7.28 23.48 4.26
CA GLY A 114 -8.27 23.13 3.23
C GLY A 114 -8.42 21.62 3.05
N VAL A 115 -9.57 21.21 2.50
CA VAL A 115 -9.92 19.79 2.36
C VAL A 115 -9.07 19.06 1.30
N LEU A 116 -8.69 19.78 0.24
CA LEU A 116 -8.06 19.21 -0.95
C LEU A 116 -6.54 19.37 -0.94
N PHE A 117 -5.85 18.39 -1.50
CA PHE A 117 -4.42 18.46 -1.81
C PHE A 117 -4.15 17.80 -3.16
N ASN A 118 -3.05 18.21 -3.79
CA ASN A 118 -2.61 17.66 -5.06
C ASN A 118 -1.48 16.66 -4.84
N VAL A 119 -1.45 15.64 -5.69
CA VAL A 119 -0.34 14.69 -5.81
C VAL A 119 0.08 14.68 -7.26
N ASP A 120 1.34 15.02 -7.51
CA ASP A 120 1.80 15.28 -8.87
C ASP A 120 1.83 14.02 -9.73
N ALA A 121 1.85 14.23 -11.04
CA ALA A 121 1.82 13.15 -12.02
C ALA A 121 2.95 12.13 -11.78
N PHE A 122 2.73 10.91 -12.24
CA PHE A 122 3.74 9.87 -12.31
C PHE A 122 5.06 10.38 -12.90
N ASN A 123 6.18 9.90 -12.33
CA ASN A 123 7.54 10.29 -12.72
C ASN A 123 7.86 11.80 -12.52
N THR A 124 7.17 12.46 -11.60
CA THR A 124 7.54 13.77 -11.05
C THR A 124 8.06 13.61 -9.63
N SER A 125 8.76 14.61 -9.11
CA SER A 125 9.44 14.55 -7.80
C SER A 125 8.53 14.35 -6.57
N THR A 126 7.21 14.39 -6.78
CA THR A 126 6.20 14.63 -5.74
C THR A 126 4.93 13.80 -5.95
N ASN A 127 5.04 12.66 -6.64
CA ASN A 127 3.91 11.78 -6.94
C ASN A 127 3.52 10.83 -5.78
N LYS A 128 4.26 10.87 -4.67
CA LYS A 128 3.99 10.10 -3.45
C LYS A 128 3.89 11.03 -2.24
N VAL A 129 2.84 10.86 -1.44
CA VAL A 129 2.68 11.54 -0.14
C VAL A 129 2.60 10.48 0.94
N THR A 130 3.54 10.46 1.86
CA THR A 130 3.64 9.49 2.95
C THR A 130 3.43 10.18 4.30
N MET A 131 2.68 9.54 5.19
CA MET A 131 2.50 9.95 6.58
C MET A 131 2.91 8.82 7.52
N GLN A 132 3.63 9.17 8.58
CA GLN A 132 4.09 8.22 9.59
C GLN A 132 3.82 8.75 11.00
N TYR A 133 3.32 7.86 11.84
CA TYR A 133 3.30 8.03 13.30
C TYR A 133 3.51 6.67 13.97
N ASN A 134 4.56 6.54 14.80
CA ASN A 134 4.93 5.31 15.50
C ASN A 134 4.88 4.07 14.60
N THR A 135 3.92 3.16 14.81
CA THR A 135 3.79 1.92 14.04
C THR A 135 3.01 2.10 12.74
N CYS A 136 2.23 3.17 12.59
CA CYS A 136 1.39 3.39 11.42
C CYS A 136 2.10 4.19 10.33
N LEU A 137 2.17 3.60 9.14
CA LEU A 137 2.58 4.22 7.89
C LEU A 137 1.38 4.22 6.96
N THR A 138 1.08 5.34 6.32
CA THR A 138 0.17 5.39 5.18
C THR A 138 0.75 6.25 4.07
N TYR A 139 0.46 5.93 2.81
CA TYR A 139 0.80 6.82 1.71
C TYR A 139 -0.23 6.78 0.59
N PHE A 140 -0.34 7.91 -0.11
CA PHE A 140 -1.01 8.01 -1.40
C PHE A 140 0.05 8.01 -2.49
N LEU A 141 -0.07 7.13 -3.48
CA LEU A 141 0.75 7.15 -4.69
C LEU A 141 -0.10 7.50 -5.91
N ASN A 142 0.33 8.50 -6.67
CA ASN A 142 -0.22 8.81 -7.98
C ASN A 142 0.59 8.08 -9.08
N GLN A 143 -0.10 7.20 -9.80
CA GLN A 143 0.40 6.48 -10.96
C GLN A 143 -0.14 7.05 -12.29
N ASP A 144 -0.98 8.08 -12.25
CA ASP A 144 -1.50 8.77 -13.42
C ASP A 144 -0.45 9.73 -14.01
N PHE A 145 -0.42 9.88 -15.32
CA PHE A 145 0.35 10.91 -16.02
C PHE A 145 -0.16 12.35 -15.79
N ASN A 146 -1.25 12.53 -15.04
CA ASN A 146 -1.80 13.81 -14.63
C ASN A 146 -1.71 13.98 -13.10
N THR A 147 -1.53 15.21 -12.64
CA THR A 147 -1.70 15.56 -11.22
C THR A 147 -3.13 15.22 -10.79
N LEU A 148 -3.24 14.46 -9.69
CA LEU A 148 -4.51 14.13 -9.07
C LEU A 148 -4.77 15.04 -7.87
N THR A 149 -6.04 15.33 -7.63
CA THR A 149 -6.52 15.99 -6.42
C THR A 149 -7.24 14.96 -5.56
N TYR A 150 -6.81 14.84 -4.31
CA TYR A 150 -7.46 14.00 -3.30
C TYR A 150 -7.85 14.83 -2.07
N CYS A 151 -8.65 14.25 -1.18
CA CYS A 151 -9.15 14.94 0.00
C CYS A 151 -8.66 14.28 1.27
N ARG A 152 -8.24 15.13 2.21
CA ARG A 152 -7.76 14.72 3.52
C ARG A 152 -8.83 13.99 4.32
N THR A 153 -10.10 14.37 4.15
CA THR A 153 -11.24 13.74 4.85
C THR A 153 -11.49 12.30 4.42
N GLU A 154 -11.37 11.98 3.13
CA GLU A 154 -11.54 10.59 2.67
C GLU A 154 -10.32 9.75 3.00
N TRP A 155 -9.11 10.34 2.91
CA TRP A 155 -7.91 9.64 3.37
C TRP A 155 -7.97 9.31 4.87
N SER A 156 -8.45 10.24 5.70
CA SER A 156 -8.65 10.01 7.15
C SER A 156 -9.59 8.82 7.42
N LYS A 157 -10.75 8.77 6.75
CA LYS A 157 -11.69 7.65 6.86
C LYS A 157 -11.04 6.34 6.41
N LEU A 158 -10.31 6.37 5.30
CA LEU A 158 -9.69 5.19 4.72
C LEU A 158 -8.59 4.62 5.61
N VAL A 159 -7.74 5.46 6.20
CA VAL A 159 -6.68 5.04 7.14
C VAL A 159 -7.28 4.33 8.35
N ASN A 160 -8.34 4.92 8.95
CA ASN A 160 -9.03 4.28 10.07
C ASN A 160 -9.70 2.96 9.67
N TRP A 161 -10.31 2.91 8.48
CA TRP A 161 -10.95 1.70 7.99
C TRP A 161 -9.94 0.58 7.73
N LEU A 162 -8.83 0.86 7.03
CA LEU A 162 -7.76 -0.11 6.79
C LEU A 162 -7.12 -0.59 8.09
N ALA A 163 -6.89 0.31 9.06
CA ALA A 163 -6.33 -0.03 10.35
C ALA A 163 -7.28 -0.84 11.26
N SER A 164 -8.58 -0.83 10.97
CA SER A 164 -9.61 -1.66 11.62
C SER A 164 -9.71 -3.02 10.94
N ASP A 165 -10.04 -3.00 9.65
CA ASP A 165 -10.48 -4.17 8.91
C ASP A 165 -9.28 -5.03 8.47
N CYS A 166 -8.15 -4.39 8.15
CA CYS A 166 -6.89 -5.06 7.84
C CYS A 166 -5.92 -5.11 9.04
N SER A 167 -6.46 -5.21 10.26
CA SER A 167 -5.69 -5.26 11.50
C SER A 167 -5.10 -6.64 11.81
N ALA A 168 -4.16 -6.68 12.76
CA ALA A 168 -3.61 -7.93 13.30
C ALA A 168 -4.69 -8.82 13.94
N ALA A 169 -5.75 -8.23 14.51
CA ALA A 169 -6.89 -8.97 15.06
C ALA A 169 -7.66 -9.76 13.98
N ASN A 170 -7.64 -9.28 12.74
CA ASN A 170 -8.25 -9.94 11.58
C ASN A 170 -7.22 -10.77 10.79
N GLY A 171 -6.10 -11.16 11.42
CA GLY A 171 -5.07 -11.98 10.78
C GLY A 171 -4.24 -11.23 9.74
N SER A 172 -4.30 -9.89 9.72
CA SER A 172 -3.71 -9.05 8.67
C SER A 172 -2.58 -8.15 9.15
N SER A 173 -1.75 -7.66 8.23
CA SER A 173 -0.59 -6.79 8.49
C SER A 173 -0.73 -5.38 7.93
N GLY A 174 -1.97 -4.91 7.75
CA GLY A 174 -2.30 -3.69 7.01
C GLY A 174 -2.95 -4.03 5.68
N GLY A 175 -3.24 -3.00 4.89
CA GLY A 175 -3.95 -3.17 3.65
C GLY A 175 -3.70 -2.07 2.64
N LEU A 176 -4.41 -2.18 1.54
CA LEU A 176 -4.26 -1.37 0.35
C LEU A 176 -5.62 -1.10 -0.27
N CYS A 177 -5.82 0.12 -0.73
CA CYS A 177 -6.98 0.57 -1.48
C CYS A 177 -6.50 1.03 -2.85
N VAL A 178 -6.77 0.23 -3.90
CA VAL A 178 -6.37 0.54 -5.27
C VAL A 178 -7.57 1.07 -6.03
N ALA A 179 -7.44 2.24 -6.66
CA ALA A 179 -8.48 2.82 -7.50
C ALA A 179 -9.03 1.78 -8.49
N THR A 180 -10.33 1.81 -8.78
CA THR A 180 -10.93 0.86 -9.75
C THR A 180 -10.35 1.01 -11.16
N ASP A 181 -9.87 2.20 -11.50
CA ASP A 181 -9.13 2.52 -12.72
C ASP A 181 -7.60 2.40 -12.58
N GLN A 182 -7.13 1.98 -11.40
CA GLN A 182 -5.73 1.70 -11.04
C GLN A 182 -4.77 2.89 -11.10
N ARG A 183 -5.28 4.11 -11.23
CA ARG A 183 -4.45 5.32 -11.40
C ARG A 183 -3.80 5.81 -10.12
N TRP A 184 -4.28 5.35 -8.97
CA TRP A 184 -3.73 5.68 -7.66
C TRP A 184 -4.02 4.54 -6.69
N TYR A 185 -3.29 4.54 -5.58
CA TYR A 185 -3.63 3.71 -4.45
C TYR A 185 -3.22 4.37 -3.14
N VAL A 186 -3.85 3.91 -2.06
CA VAL A 186 -3.52 4.26 -0.68
C VAL A 186 -3.20 2.99 0.09
N GLN A 187 -2.05 2.97 0.74
CA GLN A 187 -1.63 1.93 1.71
C GLN A 187 -1.71 2.51 3.12
#